data_AF-A0A660NDG2-F1
#
_entry.id   AF-A0A660NDG2-F1
#
_cell.length_a   1.000
_cell.length_b   1.000
_cell.length_c   1.000
_cell.angle_alpha   90.00
_cell.angle_beta   90.00
_cell.angle_gamma   90.00
#
_symmetry.space_group_name_H-M   'P 1'
#
loop_
_entity.id
_entity.type
_entity.pdbx_description
1 polymer ?
#
loop_
_entity_poly.entity_id
_entity_poly.type
_entity_poly.pdbx_seq_one_letter_code
_entity_poly.pdbx_strand_id
1 'polypeptide(L)'
;MDVKNIANLFGFVGGLGMFLYGMHIMSEGIQKTAGGKMQQFLGMLTNNRLMAIGLGALITAIIHSSGATTVMVVGFVNAGILTLTQAVGVIMGANIGTTITAWLVSMSQMGDSLAILTPEFDAPLLIGVGAMLILFAKSEKKHLIGEIVIGVGFLFLGLKYMSSSISPYAQLPIFSQAFAILGKNPIFGILA
;
A
#
# COMPACT_ATOMS: atom_id res chain seq x y z
N MET A 1 -8.03 -21.61 -25.97
CA MET A 1 -8.26 -20.84 -24.73
C MET A 1 -9.67 -20.29 -24.79
N ASP A 2 -10.53 -20.63 -23.84
CA ASP A 2 -11.87 -20.04 -23.77
C ASP A 2 -11.79 -18.52 -23.60
N VAL A 3 -12.69 -17.79 -24.26
CA VAL A 3 -12.81 -16.31 -24.18
C VAL A 3 -12.86 -15.84 -22.72
N LYS A 4 -13.47 -16.65 -21.84
CA LYS A 4 -13.58 -16.41 -20.40
C LYS A 4 -12.21 -16.42 -19.67
N ASN A 5 -11.28 -17.27 -20.09
CA ASN A 5 -9.93 -17.31 -19.50
C ASN A 5 -9.10 -16.09 -19.91
N ILE A 6 -9.24 -15.64 -21.16
CA ILE A 6 -8.59 -14.43 -21.65
C ILE A 6 -9.17 -13.19 -20.92
N ALA A 7 -10.49 -13.14 -20.74
CA ALA A 7 -11.15 -12.07 -20.00
C ALA A 7 -10.69 -12.01 -18.53
N ASN A 8 -10.55 -13.14 -17.84
CA ASN A 8 -10.03 -13.17 -16.47
C ASN A 8 -8.55 -12.74 -16.41
N LEU A 9 -7.72 -13.15 -17.38
CA LEU A 9 -6.33 -12.72 -17.45
C LEU A 9 -6.23 -11.19 -17.63
N PHE A 10 -7.01 -10.62 -18.54
CA PHE A 10 -7.06 -9.17 -18.72
C PHE A 10 -7.64 -8.44 -17.51
N GLY A 11 -8.67 -9.01 -16.87
CA GLY A 11 -9.21 -8.50 -15.60
C GLY A 11 -8.17 -8.47 -14.49
N PHE A 12 -7.35 -9.52 -14.39
CA PHE A 12 -6.28 -9.60 -13.40
C PHE A 12 -5.16 -8.59 -13.69
N VAL A 13 -4.64 -8.55 -14.93
CA VAL A 13 -3.57 -7.62 -15.32
C VAL A 13 -4.03 -6.16 -15.23
N GLY A 14 -5.26 -5.87 -15.67
CA GLY A 14 -5.87 -4.55 -15.53
C GLY A 14 -6.09 -4.17 -14.07
N GLY A 15 -6.56 -5.11 -13.25
CA GLY A 15 -6.69 -4.93 -11.80
C GLY A 15 -5.36 -4.63 -11.12
N LEU A 16 -4.30 -5.36 -11.48
CA LEU A 16 -2.94 -5.12 -11.00
C LEU A 16 -2.44 -3.73 -11.42
N GLY A 17 -2.67 -3.34 -12.69
CA GLY A 17 -2.31 -2.02 -13.19
C GLY A 17 -2.99 -0.89 -12.43
N MET A 18 -4.31 -0.99 -12.21
CA MET A 18 -5.06 -0.02 -11.39
C MET A 18 -4.56 0.02 -9.95
N PHE A 19 -4.30 -1.14 -9.34
CA PHE A 19 -3.79 -1.23 -7.98
C PHE A 19 -2.43 -0.55 -7.82
N LEU A 20 -1.46 -0.89 -8.68
CA LEU A 20 -0.12 -0.32 -8.65
C LEU A 20 -0.13 1.19 -8.94
N TYR A 21 -0.92 1.62 -9.92
CA TYR A 21 -1.07 3.04 -10.23
C TYR A 21 -1.72 3.82 -9.08
N GLY A 22 -2.79 3.26 -8.49
CA GLY A 22 -3.47 3.84 -7.33
C GLY A 22 -2.53 4.03 -6.15
N MET A 23 -1.73 3.01 -5.84
CA MET A 23 -0.69 3.11 -4.80
C MET A 23 0.37 4.17 -5.13
N HIS A 24 0.80 4.27 -6.39
CA HIS A 24 1.81 5.25 -6.81
C HIS A 24 1.31 6.70 -6.63
N ILE A 25 0.14 7.05 -7.17
CA ILE A 25 -0.41 8.41 -7.04
C ILE A 25 -0.78 8.76 -5.59
N MET A 26 -1.24 7.76 -4.81
CA MET A 26 -1.49 7.94 -3.38
C MET A 26 -0.19 8.26 -2.64
N SER A 27 0.87 7.50 -2.89
CA SER A 27 2.19 7.71 -2.28
C SER A 27 2.74 9.10 -2.65
N GLU A 28 2.64 9.51 -3.91
CA GLU A 28 3.04 10.87 -4.32
C GLU A 28 2.22 11.97 -3.64
N GLY A 29 0.88 11.83 -3.60
CA GLY A 29 -0.01 12.81 -2.99
C GLY A 29 0.26 12.97 -1.49
N ILE A 30 0.47 11.84 -0.78
CA ILE A 30 0.83 11.86 0.64
C ILE A 30 2.23 12.46 0.82
N GLN A 31 3.22 12.07 0.01
CA GLN A 31 4.60 12.56 0.10
C GLN A 31 4.69 14.08 -0.13
N LYS A 32 4.03 14.59 -1.17
CA LYS A 32 3.97 16.04 -1.48
C LYS A 32 3.26 16.82 -0.36
N THR A 33 2.18 16.27 0.19
CA THR A 33 1.47 16.85 1.35
C THR A 33 2.35 16.82 2.62
N ALA A 34 3.22 15.82 2.74
CA ALA A 34 4.14 15.63 3.86
C ALA A 34 5.48 16.35 3.70
N GLY A 35 5.74 17.07 2.62
CA GLY A 35 7.06 17.69 2.33
C GLY A 35 7.63 18.54 3.48
N GLY A 36 6.80 19.36 4.13
CA GLY A 36 7.21 20.15 5.31
C GLY A 36 7.41 19.31 6.59
N LYS A 37 6.79 18.12 6.67
CA LYS A 37 6.91 17.21 7.82
C LYS A 37 8.26 16.48 7.84
N MET A 38 8.98 16.39 6.71
CA MET A 38 10.30 15.74 6.68
C MET A 38 11.35 16.50 7.48
N GLN A 39 11.34 17.84 7.40
CA GLN A 39 12.20 18.68 8.23
C GLN A 39 11.82 18.57 9.72
N GLN A 40 10.53 18.45 10.01
CA GLN A 40 10.05 18.22 11.38
C GLN A 40 10.44 16.83 11.91
N PHE A 41 10.45 15.79 11.07
CA PHE A 41 10.94 14.46 11.44
C PHE A 41 12.40 14.51 11.88
N LEU A 42 13.26 15.17 11.10
CA LEU A 42 14.67 15.37 11.48
C LEU A 42 14.81 16.15 12.79
N GLY A 43 13.95 17.15 13.03
CA GLY A 43 13.92 17.89 14.29
C GLY A 43 13.40 17.11 15.50
N MET A 44 12.56 16.09 15.29
CA MET A 44 12.00 15.23 16.34
C MET A 44 12.87 14.00 16.67
N LEU A 45 13.91 13.74 15.87
CA LEU A 45 14.81 12.61 16.10
C LEU A 45 15.68 12.83 17.33
N THR A 46 15.27 12.19 18.43
CA THR A 46 16.01 12.18 19.70
C THR A 46 16.84 10.90 19.83
N ASN A 47 17.67 10.80 20.88
CA ASN A 47 18.41 9.57 21.21
C ASN A 47 17.53 8.46 21.83
N ASN A 48 16.21 8.67 21.94
CA ASN A 48 15.30 7.67 22.49
C ASN A 48 14.91 6.63 21.42
N ARG A 49 15.24 5.36 21.68
CA ARG A 49 14.95 4.23 20.78
C ARG A 49 13.46 4.09 20.47
N LEU A 50 12.58 4.28 21.45
CA LEU A 50 11.13 4.17 21.24
C LEU A 50 10.60 5.29 20.34
N MET A 51 11.15 6.50 20.50
CA MET A 51 10.81 7.63 19.64
C MET A 51 11.28 7.37 18.20
N ALA A 52 12.49 6.84 18.00
CA ALA A 52 13.00 6.48 16.68
C ALA A 52 12.11 5.44 15.98
N ILE A 53 11.65 4.42 16.71
CA ILE A 53 10.71 3.41 16.20
C ILE A 53 9.37 4.06 15.83
N GLY A 54 8.77 4.86 16.71
CA GLY A 54 7.50 5.52 16.45
C GLY A 54 7.57 6.46 15.23
N LEU A 55 8.64 7.24 15.12
CA LEU A 55 8.86 8.14 13.98
C LEU A 55 9.09 7.37 12.68
N GLY A 56 9.84 6.26 12.72
CA GLY A 56 10.02 5.38 11.55
C GLY A 56 8.72 4.73 11.10
N ALA A 57 7.88 4.28 12.04
CA ALA A 57 6.56 3.75 11.74
C ALA A 57 5.66 4.81 11.10
N LEU A 58 5.66 6.03 11.65
CA LEU A 58 4.88 7.16 11.13
C LEU A 58 5.35 7.58 9.73
N ILE A 59 6.66 7.65 9.49
CA ILE A 59 7.19 7.97 8.16
C ILE A 59 6.79 6.89 7.15
N THR A 60 6.97 5.61 7.47
CA THR A 60 6.60 4.55 6.52
C THR A 60 5.10 4.46 6.33
N ALA A 61 4.29 4.77 7.34
CA ALA A 61 2.84 4.89 7.16
C ALA A 61 2.47 5.99 6.17
N ILE A 62 3.20 7.11 6.17
CA ILE A 62 2.99 8.23 5.26
C ILE A 62 3.51 7.90 3.85
N ILE A 63 4.74 7.44 3.74
CA ILE A 63 5.38 7.16 2.45
C ILE A 63 4.85 5.88 1.81
N HIS A 64 4.28 4.96 2.60
CA HIS A 64 3.86 3.60 2.23
C HIS A 64 4.96 2.66 1.75
N SER A 65 6.23 3.09 1.71
CA SER A 65 7.35 2.31 1.21
C SER A 65 8.47 2.22 2.25
N SER A 66 8.61 1.07 2.91
CA SER A 66 9.72 0.82 3.84
C SER A 66 11.08 0.80 3.14
N GLY A 67 11.13 0.38 1.87
CA GLY A 67 12.34 0.44 1.05
C GLY A 67 12.80 1.87 0.82
N ALA A 68 11.89 2.77 0.44
CA ALA A 68 12.20 4.20 0.28
C ALA A 68 12.63 4.83 1.60
N THR A 69 11.93 4.53 2.71
CA THR A 69 12.33 4.97 4.05
C THR A 69 13.73 4.50 4.42
N THR A 70 14.07 3.25 4.12
CA THR A 70 15.40 2.69 4.44
C THR A 70 16.50 3.37 3.66
N VAL A 71 16.33 3.56 2.35
CA VAL A 71 17.30 4.28 1.48
C VAL A 71 17.53 5.70 1.99
N MET A 72 16.46 6.39 2.38
CA MET A 72 16.52 7.73 2.94
C MET A 72 17.28 7.78 4.27
N VAL A 73 16.97 6.88 5.20
CA VAL A 73 17.65 6.79 6.51
C VAL A 73 19.14 6.49 6.34
N VAL A 74 19.50 5.57 5.44
CA VAL A 74 20.91 5.31 5.09
C VAL A 74 21.58 6.56 4.52
N GLY A 75 20.88 7.32 3.66
CA GLY A 75 21.35 8.61 3.17
C GLY A 75 21.62 9.63 4.28
N PHE A 76 20.74 9.71 5.28
CA PHE A 76 20.92 10.59 6.44
C PHE A 76 22.06 10.16 7.36
N VAL A 77 22.32 8.85 7.51
CA VAL A 77 23.49 8.36 8.23
C VAL A 77 24.78 8.76 7.49
N ASN A 78 24.81 8.58 6.17
CA ASN A 78 25.96 8.95 5.37
C ASN A 78 26.24 10.45 5.38
N ALA A 79 25.19 11.27 5.47
CA ALA A 79 25.29 12.72 5.62
C ALA A 79 25.65 13.17 7.06
N GLY A 80 25.81 12.25 8.01
CA GLY A 80 26.08 12.56 9.42
C GLY A 80 24.90 13.17 10.18
N ILE A 81 23.70 13.18 9.59
CA ILE A 81 22.47 13.74 10.17
C ILE A 81 21.89 12.78 11.22
N LEU A 82 22.05 11.47 11.01
CA LEU A 82 21.61 10.43 11.94
C LEU A 82 22.76 9.54 12.39
N THR A 83 22.73 9.13 13.65
CA THR A 83 23.61 8.06 14.13
C THR A 83 23.11 6.69 13.68
N LEU A 84 24.02 5.71 13.59
CA LEU A 84 23.65 4.32 13.26
C LEU A 84 22.60 3.76 14.23
N THR A 85 22.71 4.09 15.52
CA THR A 85 21.75 3.66 16.55
C THR A 85 20.35 4.21 16.31
N GLN A 86 20.23 5.48 15.91
CA GLN A 86 18.94 6.09 15.56
C GLN A 86 18.38 5.47 14.27
N ALA A 87 19.24 5.26 13.27
CA ALA A 87 18.85 4.65 12.00
C ALA A 87 18.26 3.25 12.17
N VAL A 88 18.88 2.41 13.00
CA VAL A 88 18.34 1.08 13.32
C VAL A 88 16.95 1.18 13.95
N GLY A 89 16.74 2.13 14.88
CA GLY A 89 15.42 2.39 15.48
C GLY A 89 14.38 2.80 14.44
N VAL A 90 14.72 3.71 13.53
CA VAL A 90 13.83 4.16 12.45
C VAL A 90 13.52 3.02 11.48
N ILE A 91 14.49 2.18 11.11
CA ILE A 91 14.28 1.03 10.23
C ILE A 91 13.36 -0.01 10.88
N MET A 92 13.53 -0.29 12.17
CA MET A 92 12.62 -1.17 12.91
C MET A 92 11.20 -0.58 12.94
N GLY A 93 11.08 0.72 13.17
CA GLY A 93 9.83 1.46 13.03
C GLY A 93 9.22 1.35 11.65
N ALA A 94 10.02 1.50 10.59
CA ALA A 94 9.57 1.43 9.22
C ALA A 94 8.91 0.09 8.91
N ASN A 95 9.49 -1.02 9.38
CA ASN A 95 8.90 -2.34 9.23
C ASN A 95 7.56 -2.48 9.96
N ILE A 96 7.42 -1.88 11.14
CA ILE A 96 6.13 -1.80 11.84
C ILE A 96 5.14 -0.94 11.03
N GLY A 97 5.57 0.18 10.47
CA GLY A 97 4.73 1.06 9.65
C GLY A 97 4.11 0.37 8.44
N THR A 98 4.82 -0.57 7.79
CA THR A 98 4.30 -1.35 6.66
C THR A 98 3.04 -2.15 7.00
N THR A 99 2.85 -2.51 8.28
CA THR A 99 1.63 -3.22 8.73
C THR A 99 0.35 -2.41 8.53
N ILE A 100 0.44 -1.08 8.50
CA ILE A 100 -0.71 -0.20 8.23
C ILE A 100 -1.21 -0.40 6.80
N THR A 101 -0.32 -0.64 5.83
CA THR A 101 -0.72 -0.99 4.46
C THR A 101 -1.47 -2.32 4.43
N ALA A 102 -1.01 -3.32 5.18
CA ALA A 102 -1.69 -4.61 5.29
C ALA A 102 -3.08 -4.48 5.93
N TRP A 103 -3.21 -3.63 6.95
CA TRP A 103 -4.49 -3.29 7.57
C TRP A 103 -5.44 -2.58 6.60
N LEU A 104 -4.93 -1.62 5.83
CA LEU A 104 -5.72 -0.90 4.84
C LEU A 104 -6.29 -1.85 3.77
N VAL A 105 -5.49 -2.82 3.33
CA VAL A 105 -5.93 -3.86 2.39
C VAL A 105 -6.89 -4.85 3.07
N SER A 106 -6.60 -5.32 4.29
CA SER A 106 -7.46 -6.30 4.98
C SER A 106 -8.85 -5.73 5.28
N MET A 107 -8.95 -4.44 5.60
CA MET A 107 -10.23 -3.75 5.79
C MET A 107 -11.15 -3.83 4.57
N SER A 108 -10.60 -3.88 3.35
CA SER A 108 -11.43 -4.09 2.15
C SER A 108 -12.05 -5.48 2.03
N GLN A 109 -11.50 -6.46 2.73
CA GLN A 109 -11.91 -7.86 2.69
C GLN A 109 -12.82 -8.24 3.89
N MET A 110 -13.08 -7.31 4.82
CA MET A 110 -13.90 -7.55 6.00
C MET A 110 -15.41 -7.46 5.70
N GLY A 111 -15.98 -8.53 5.12
CA GLY A 111 -17.37 -8.97 5.28
C GLY A 111 -18.51 -8.17 4.61
N ASP A 112 -19.37 -8.91 3.89
CA ASP A 112 -20.61 -8.47 3.21
C ASP A 112 -21.63 -7.71 4.09
N SER A 113 -21.55 -7.81 5.42
CA SER A 113 -22.49 -7.16 6.35
C SER A 113 -22.31 -5.65 6.48
N LEU A 114 -21.22 -5.11 5.93
CA LEU A 114 -20.92 -3.67 5.86
C LEU A 114 -20.67 -3.21 4.42
N ALA A 115 -21.29 -3.85 3.41
CA ALA A 115 -21.02 -3.62 1.98
C ALA A 115 -21.21 -2.16 1.49
N ILE A 116 -21.89 -1.30 2.24
CA ILE A 116 -22.06 0.14 1.95
C ILE A 116 -20.85 0.96 2.45
N LEU A 117 -20.04 0.38 3.35
CA LEU A 117 -18.82 0.97 3.92
C LEU A 117 -17.55 0.24 3.43
N THR A 118 -17.68 -0.78 2.58
CA THR A 118 -16.51 -1.43 2.00
C THR A 118 -15.90 -0.49 0.95
N PRO A 119 -14.58 -0.24 1.01
CA PRO A 119 -13.90 0.62 0.04
C PRO A 119 -14.08 0.20 -1.42
N GLU A 120 -14.50 -1.03 -1.68
CA GLU A 120 -14.78 -1.58 -3.01
C GLU A 120 -16.10 -1.09 -3.63
N PHE A 121 -17.11 -0.79 -2.80
CA PHE A 121 -18.40 -0.23 -3.26
C PHE A 121 -18.29 1.28 -3.48
N ASP A 122 -17.54 1.96 -2.60
CA ASP A 122 -17.31 3.41 -2.67
C ASP A 122 -16.17 3.80 -3.63
N ALA A 123 -15.34 2.85 -4.09
CA ALA A 123 -14.20 3.12 -4.97
C ALA A 123 -14.55 3.96 -6.21
N PRO A 124 -15.65 3.69 -6.97
CA PRO A 124 -16.04 4.53 -8.09
C PRO A 124 -16.44 5.96 -7.67
N LEU A 125 -17.04 6.12 -6.49
CA LEU A 125 -17.39 7.42 -5.92
C LEU A 125 -16.14 8.20 -5.49
N LEU A 126 -15.19 7.53 -4.84
CA LEU A 126 -13.88 8.10 -4.50
C LEU A 126 -13.13 8.54 -5.76
N ILE A 127 -13.10 7.72 -6.81
CA ILE A 127 -12.50 8.10 -8.09
C ILE A 127 -13.22 9.32 -8.68
N GLY A 128 -14.55 9.36 -8.64
CA GLY A 128 -15.34 10.49 -9.16
C GLY A 128 -15.09 11.80 -8.39
N VAL A 129 -15.14 11.76 -7.06
CA VAL A 129 -14.87 12.92 -6.19
C VAL A 129 -13.42 13.37 -6.33
N GLY A 130 -12.48 12.42 -6.31
CA GLY A 130 -11.06 12.69 -6.48
C GLY A 130 -10.74 13.30 -7.85
N ALA A 131 -11.35 12.80 -8.93
CA ALA A 131 -11.21 13.36 -10.27
C ALA A 131 -11.78 14.77 -10.35
N MET A 132 -12.95 15.03 -9.74
CA MET A 132 -13.47 16.39 -9.65
C MET A 132 -12.54 17.32 -8.85
N LEU A 133 -11.95 16.85 -7.75
CA LEU A 133 -10.98 17.63 -7.00
C LEU A 133 -9.73 17.95 -7.84
N ILE A 134 -9.17 16.99 -8.57
CA ILE A 134 -7.99 17.23 -9.42
C ILE A 134 -8.32 18.20 -10.57
N LEU A 135 -9.46 18.00 -11.26
CA LEU A 135 -9.81 18.76 -12.45
C LEU A 135 -10.28 20.19 -12.16
N PHE A 136 -10.91 20.42 -11.00
CA PHE A 136 -11.53 21.72 -10.67
C PHE A 136 -10.86 22.47 -9.51
N ALA A 137 -9.91 21.85 -8.78
CA ALA A 137 -9.20 22.57 -7.72
C ALA A 137 -8.21 23.59 -8.26
N LYS A 138 -8.36 24.84 -7.83
CA LYS A 138 -7.38 25.91 -8.07
C LYS A 138 -6.19 25.90 -7.09
N SER A 139 -6.29 25.16 -5.99
CA SER A 139 -5.28 25.13 -4.93
C SER A 139 -4.53 23.81 -4.91
N GLU A 140 -3.20 23.87 -4.88
CA GLU A 140 -2.30 22.71 -4.87
C GLU A 140 -2.65 21.69 -3.78
N LYS A 141 -2.96 22.14 -2.55
CA LYS A 141 -3.37 21.23 -1.46
C LYS A 141 -4.60 20.38 -1.78
N LYS A 142 -5.61 20.95 -2.44
CA LYS A 142 -6.84 20.22 -2.81
C LYS A 142 -6.57 19.26 -3.98
N HIS A 143 -5.66 19.61 -4.87
CA HIS A 143 -5.19 18.71 -5.92
C HIS A 143 -4.50 17.49 -5.29
N LEU A 144 -3.59 17.70 -4.33
CA LEU A 144 -2.91 16.61 -3.62
C LEU A 144 -3.89 15.72 -2.86
N ILE A 145 -4.89 16.30 -2.19
CA ILE A 145 -5.97 15.51 -1.56
C ILE A 145 -6.75 14.71 -2.62
N GLY A 146 -7.01 15.29 -3.79
CA GLY A 146 -7.60 14.59 -4.93
C GLY A 146 -6.78 13.38 -5.40
N GLU A 147 -5.45 13.53 -5.51
CA GLU A 147 -4.53 12.43 -5.86
C GLU A 147 -4.61 11.28 -4.85
N ILE A 148 -4.65 11.60 -3.56
CA ILE A 148 -4.80 10.60 -2.49
C ILE A 148 -6.14 9.87 -2.62
N VAL A 149 -7.23 10.61 -2.81
CA VAL A 149 -8.59 10.04 -2.90
C VAL A 149 -8.76 9.16 -4.14
N ILE A 150 -8.28 9.58 -5.31
CA ILE A 150 -8.27 8.72 -6.50
C ILE A 150 -7.37 7.50 -6.29
N GLY A 151 -6.20 7.69 -5.68
CA GLY A 151 -5.25 6.62 -5.41
C GLY A 151 -5.86 5.50 -4.58
N VAL A 152 -6.57 5.87 -3.51
CA VAL A 152 -7.34 4.93 -2.68
C VAL A 152 -8.43 4.23 -3.51
N GLY A 153 -9.18 4.97 -4.34
CA GLY A 153 -10.22 4.40 -5.18
C GLY A 153 -9.69 3.39 -6.22
N PHE A 154 -8.61 3.71 -6.93
CA PHE A 154 -7.97 2.78 -7.88
C PHE A 154 -7.33 1.59 -7.19
N LEU A 155 -6.75 1.76 -6.01
CA LEU A 155 -6.20 0.68 -5.19
C LEU A 155 -7.28 -0.36 -4.91
N PHE A 156 -8.41 0.04 -4.33
CA PHE A 156 -9.47 -0.90 -3.97
C PHE A 156 -10.21 -1.47 -5.19
N LEU A 157 -10.44 -0.67 -6.23
CA LEU A 157 -11.00 -1.18 -7.47
C LEU A 157 -10.11 -2.25 -8.10
N GLY A 158 -8.79 -2.01 -8.12
CA GLY A 158 -7.79 -2.96 -8.61
C GLY A 158 -7.82 -4.28 -7.83
N LEU A 159 -7.90 -4.23 -6.50
CA LEU A 159 -8.05 -5.41 -5.64
C LEU A 159 -9.29 -6.24 -5.98
N LYS A 160 -10.44 -5.57 -6.19
CA LYS A 160 -11.70 -6.23 -6.58
C LYS A 160 -11.57 -6.95 -7.92
N TYR A 161 -10.98 -6.32 -8.93
CA TYR A 161 -10.76 -6.94 -10.25
C TYR A 161 -9.82 -8.13 -10.16
N MET A 162 -8.74 -8.03 -9.38
CA MET A 162 -7.83 -9.15 -9.14
C MET A 162 -8.54 -10.32 -8.43
N SER A 163 -9.28 -10.03 -7.36
CA SER A 163 -10.05 -11.03 -6.59
C SER A 163 -11.11 -11.73 -7.44
N SER A 164 -11.87 -10.97 -8.23
CA SER A 164 -12.90 -11.51 -9.12
C SER A 164 -12.31 -12.38 -10.23
N SER A 165 -11.11 -12.03 -10.70
CA SER A 165 -10.42 -12.78 -11.76
C SER A 165 -9.79 -14.07 -11.25
N ILE A 166 -9.34 -14.12 -9.98
CA ILE A 166 -8.70 -15.30 -9.37
C ILE A 166 -9.71 -16.27 -8.75
N SER A 167 -10.87 -15.78 -8.29
CA SER A 167 -11.90 -16.57 -7.57
C SER A 167 -12.33 -17.86 -8.29
N PRO A 168 -12.55 -17.89 -9.63
CA PRO A 168 -12.90 -19.12 -10.35
C PRO A 168 -11.77 -20.15 -10.37
N TYR A 169 -10.51 -19.71 -10.27
CA TYR A 169 -9.34 -20.59 -10.28
C TYR A 169 -9.00 -21.12 -8.88
N ALA A 170 -9.27 -20.34 -7.83
CA ALA A 170 -9.01 -20.73 -6.44
C ALA A 170 -9.77 -22.01 -6.01
N GLN A 171 -10.88 -22.34 -6.67
CA GLN A 171 -11.68 -23.52 -6.38
C GLN A 171 -11.25 -24.78 -7.17
N LEU A 172 -10.25 -24.68 -8.04
CA LEU A 172 -9.81 -25.82 -8.83
C LEU A 172 -9.05 -26.84 -7.95
N PRO A 173 -9.29 -28.16 -8.13
CA PRO A 173 -8.61 -29.23 -7.36
C PRO A 173 -7.09 -29.17 -7.44
N ILE A 174 -6.55 -28.54 -8.48
CA ILE A 174 -5.12 -28.37 -8.69
C ILE A 174 -4.49 -27.47 -7.62
N PHE A 175 -5.20 -26.45 -7.14
CA PHE A 175 -4.70 -25.56 -6.08
C PHE A 175 -4.75 -26.27 -4.73
N SER A 176 -5.84 -26.97 -4.41
CA SER A 176 -5.93 -27.72 -3.14
C SER A 176 -4.91 -28.86 -3.07
N GLN A 177 -4.64 -29.56 -4.19
CA GLN A 177 -3.58 -30.57 -4.26
C GLN A 177 -2.18 -29.94 -4.20
N ALA A 178 -1.94 -28.81 -4.86
CA ALA A 178 -0.67 -28.09 -4.76
C ALA A 178 -0.37 -27.66 -3.32
N PHE A 179 -1.35 -27.07 -2.61
CA PHE A 179 -1.20 -26.72 -1.20
C PHE A 179 -1.02 -27.95 -0.30
N ALA A 180 -1.68 -29.08 -0.59
CA ALA A 180 -1.49 -30.32 0.16
C ALA A 180 -0.10 -30.94 -0.03
N ILE A 181 0.48 -30.86 -1.24
CA ILE A 181 1.82 -31.34 -1.55
C ILE A 181 2.89 -30.41 -0.94
N LEU A 182 2.69 -29.09 -1.04
CA LEU A 182 3.54 -28.07 -0.42
C LEU A 182 3.53 -28.19 1.10
N GLY A 183 2.36 -28.39 1.72
CA GLY A 183 2.23 -28.56 3.16
C GLY A 183 2.78 -29.89 3.69
N LYS A 184 2.87 -30.93 2.86
CA LYS A 184 3.45 -32.23 3.25
C LYS A 184 4.98 -32.21 3.31
N ASN A 185 5.64 -31.27 2.63
CA ASN A 185 7.09 -31.20 2.57
C ASN A 185 7.60 -29.85 3.10
N PRO A 186 8.21 -29.80 4.29
CA PRO A 186 8.69 -28.56 4.91
C PRO A 186 9.65 -27.76 4.00
N ILE A 187 10.45 -28.44 3.18
CA ILE A 187 11.41 -27.80 2.26
C ILE A 187 10.68 -27.11 1.10
N PHE A 188 9.66 -27.75 0.52
CA PHE A 188 8.88 -27.16 -0.57
C PHE A 188 7.93 -26.06 -0.06
N GLY A 189 7.44 -26.18 1.18
CA GLY A 189 6.66 -25.12 1.83
C GLY A 189 7.45 -23.86 2.22
N ILE A 190 8.79 -23.94 2.33
CA ILE A 190 9.67 -22.78 2.57
C ILE A 190 10.06 -22.09 1.24
N LEU A 191 10.05 -22.82 0.13
CA LEU A 191 10.45 -22.33 -1.20
C LEU A 191 9.29 -21.77 -2.04
N ALA A 192 8.04 -22.06 -1.67
CA ALA A 192 6.82 -21.55 -2.31
C ALA A 192 6.34 -20.26 -1.65
#